data_AF-A0A2S9G0J3-F1
#
_entry.id   AF-A0A2S9G0J3-F1
#
_cell.length_a   1.000
_cell.length_b   1.000
_cell.length_c   1.000
_cell.angle_alpha   90.00
_cell.angle_beta   90.00
_cell.angle_gamma   90.00
#
_symmetry.space_group_name_H-M   'P 1'
#
loop_
_entity.id
_entity.type
_entity.pdbx_description
1 polymer ?
#
loop_
_entity_poly.entity_id
_entity_poly.type
_entity_poly.pdbx_seq_one_letter_code
_entity_poly.pdbx_strand_id
1 'polypeptide(L)'
;AGFPRPILHGLCTYGMTCKALVDNLLDGDVTGVKSYGARMAGGVFPGETLRLSVWKNDGGYEAVVTAPERDNAVALAGVEFVPA
;
A
#
# COMPACT_ATOMS: atom_id res chain seq x y z
N ALA A 1 10.55 -18.85 -10.28
CA ALA A 1 10.23 -17.42 -10.22
C ALA A 1 11.28 -16.66 -11.04
N GLY A 2 10.87 -15.69 -11.87
CA GLY A 2 11.74 -14.99 -12.83
C GLY A 2 12.18 -13.60 -12.37
N PHE A 3 12.35 -13.39 -11.06
CA PHE A 3 12.81 -12.11 -10.52
C PHE A 3 14.35 -12.06 -10.48
N PRO A 4 14.96 -10.88 -10.69
CA PRO A 4 16.42 -10.73 -10.68
C PRO A 4 17.04 -10.92 -9.29
N ARG A 5 16.26 -10.80 -8.20
CA ARG A 5 16.66 -11.04 -6.81
C ARG A 5 15.45 -11.39 -5.94
N PRO A 6 15.63 -11.88 -4.69
CA PRO A 6 14.52 -12.16 -3.78
C PRO A 6 13.63 -10.93 -3.55
N ILE A 7 12.32 -11.16 -3.52
CA ILE A 7 11.31 -10.13 -3.31
C ILE A 7 10.89 -10.07 -1.84
N LEU A 8 10.46 -8.90 -1.40
CA LEU A 8 9.70 -8.71 -0.18
C LEU A 8 8.32 -9.35 -0.35
N HIS A 9 7.82 -9.98 0.72
CA HIS A 9 6.49 -10.58 0.71
C HIS A 9 5.43 -9.52 0.38
N GLY A 10 4.51 -9.81 -0.55
CA GLY A 10 3.43 -8.87 -0.90
C GLY A 10 2.60 -8.45 0.32
N LEU A 11 2.37 -9.37 1.26
CA LEU A 11 1.69 -9.08 2.53
C LEU A 11 2.47 -8.12 3.44
N CYS A 12 3.80 -8.06 3.34
CA CYS A 12 4.58 -7.05 4.05
C CYS A 12 4.31 -5.65 3.47
N THR A 13 4.33 -5.52 2.14
CA THR A 13 3.96 -4.26 1.46
C THR A 13 2.53 -3.84 1.80
N TYR A 14 1.59 -4.78 1.81
CA TYR A 14 0.20 -4.57 2.22
C TYR A 14 0.09 -4.06 3.67
N GLY A 15 0.79 -4.71 4.61
CA GLY A 15 0.79 -4.30 6.01
C GLY A 15 1.40 -2.91 6.23
N MET A 16 2.54 -2.61 5.57
CA MET A 16 3.16 -1.28 5.63
C MET A 16 2.24 -0.19 5.07
N THR A 17 1.50 -0.50 4.01
CA THR A 17 0.53 0.41 3.41
C THR A 17 -0.63 0.70 4.36
N CYS A 18 -1.21 -0.35 4.98
CA CYS A 18 -2.25 -0.20 6.00
C CYS A 18 -1.76 0.67 7.17
N LYS A 19 -0.55 0.40 7.68
CA LYS A 19 0.06 1.18 8.76
C LYS A 19 0.18 2.65 8.38
N ALA A 20 0.67 2.96 7.18
CA ALA A 20 0.79 4.34 6.71
C ALA A 20 -0.57 5.04 6.59
N LEU A 21 -1.61 4.34 6.11
CA LEU A 21 -2.97 4.89 6.04
C LEU A 21 -3.53 5.17 7.44
N VAL A 22 -3.41 4.23 8.39
CA VAL A 22 -3.87 4.42 9.77
C VAL A 22 -3.16 5.58 10.44
N ASP A 23 -1.83 5.68 10.30
CA ASP A 23 -1.04 6.74 10.92
C ASP A 23 -1.41 8.13 10.40
N ASN A 24 -1.71 8.26 9.10
CA ASN A 24 -1.93 9.55 8.47
C ASN A 24 -3.41 9.95 8.37
N LEU A 25 -4.33 8.98 8.35
CA LEU A 25 -5.76 9.24 8.12
C LEU A 25 -6.62 9.01 9.37
N LEU A 26 -6.13 8.23 10.33
CA LEU A 26 -6.85 7.87 11.56
C LEU A 26 -6.07 8.25 12.83
N ASP A 27 -5.04 9.10 12.71
CA ASP A 27 -4.19 9.53 13.84
C ASP A 27 -3.59 8.35 14.65
N GLY A 28 -3.36 7.21 13.99
CA GLY A 28 -2.83 6.00 14.62
C GLY A 28 -3.88 5.11 15.30
N ASP A 29 -5.16 5.47 15.28
CA ASP A 29 -6.24 4.65 15.85
C ASP A 29 -6.60 3.48 14.92
N VAL A 30 -6.12 2.30 15.27
CA VAL A 30 -6.40 1.05 14.55
C VAL A 30 -7.87 0.62 14.63
N THR A 31 -8.63 1.10 15.62
CA THR A 31 -10.05 0.72 15.78
C THR A 31 -10.95 1.38 14.73
N GLY A 32 -10.47 2.46 14.09
CA GLY A 32 -11.16 3.15 13.01
C GLY A 32 -11.05 2.46 11.64
N VAL A 33 -10.40 1.30 11.52
CA VAL A 33 -10.34 0.56 10.26
C VAL A 33 -11.58 -0.32 10.09
N LYS A 34 -12.48 0.03 9.17
CA LYS A 34 -13.66 -0.78 8.83
C LYS A 34 -13.35 -1.83 7.79
N SER A 35 -12.70 -1.45 6.70
CA SER A 35 -12.22 -2.39 5.68
C SER A 35 -11.02 -1.84 4.92
N TYR A 36 -10.10 -2.74 4.56
CA TYR A 36 -8.91 -2.44 3.78
C TYR A 36 -8.69 -3.55 2.76
N GLY A 37 -8.40 -3.19 1.51
CA GLY A 37 -8.16 -4.10 0.41
C GLY A 37 -7.14 -3.56 -0.57
N ALA A 38 -6.46 -4.46 -1.29
CA ALA A 38 -5.54 -4.10 -2.36
C ALA A 38 -5.28 -5.30 -3.27
N ARG A 39 -4.82 -5.03 -4.50
CA ARG A 39 -4.32 -6.05 -5.42
C ARG A 39 -2.79 -6.02 -5.48
N MET A 40 -2.17 -7.18 -5.32
CA MET A 40 -0.73 -7.36 -5.57
C MET A 40 -0.46 -7.19 -7.07
N ALA A 41 0.22 -6.11 -7.44
CA ALA A 41 0.43 -5.73 -8.84
C ALA A 41 1.87 -5.99 -9.31
N GLY A 42 2.85 -5.93 -8.40
CA GLY A 42 4.25 -6.13 -8.72
C GLY A 42 5.08 -6.50 -7.51
N GLY A 43 6.25 -7.12 -7.77
CA GLY A 43 7.22 -7.43 -6.74
C GLY A 43 7.89 -6.16 -6.21
N VAL A 44 8.06 -6.10 -4.90
CA VAL A 44 8.92 -5.14 -4.21
C VAL A 44 10.19 -5.87 -3.83
N PHE A 45 11.32 -5.21 -3.94
CA PHE A 45 12.58 -5.74 -3.46
C PHE A 45 12.96 -5.12 -2.12
N PRO A 46 13.57 -5.89 -1.20
CA PRO A 46 14.06 -5.33 0.06
C PRO A 46 15.03 -4.17 -0.19
N GLY A 47 14.83 -3.10 0.57
CA GLY A 47 15.59 -1.84 0.49
C GLY A 47 14.94 -0.75 -0.37
N GLU A 48 13.94 -1.07 -1.19
CA GLU A 48 13.24 -0.05 -1.98
C GLU A 48 12.40 0.89 -1.11
N THR A 49 12.37 2.16 -1.49
CA THR A 49 11.40 3.12 -0.99
C THR A 49 10.06 2.91 -1.69
N LEU A 50 8.98 2.91 -0.92
CA LEU A 50 7.62 2.85 -1.45
C LEU A 50 6.93 4.20 -1.31
N ARG A 51 6.23 4.61 -2.36
CA ARG A 51 5.38 5.80 -2.37
C ARG A 51 3.92 5.37 -2.36
N LEU A 52 3.21 5.81 -1.34
CA LEU A 52 1.76 5.68 -1.24
C LEU A 52 1.11 6.99 -1.68
N SER A 53 0.37 6.95 -2.78
CA SER A 53 -0.43 8.09 -3.25
C SER A 53 -1.89 7.81 -2.93
N VAL A 54 -2.54 8.72 -2.21
CA VAL A 54 -3.89 8.52 -1.64
C VAL A 54 -4.82 9.63 -2.12
N TRP A 55 -6.04 9.26 -2.47
CA TRP A 55 -7.13 10.15 -2.84
C TRP A 55 -8.34 9.87 -1.96
N LYS A 56 -9.02 10.93 -1.53
CA LYS A 56 -10.27 10.83 -0.78
C LYS A 56 -11.45 10.73 -1.75
N ASN A 57 -12.35 9.79 -1.51
CA ASN A 57 -13.61 9.66 -2.25
C ASN A 57 -14.81 9.68 -1.27
N ASP A 58 -16.01 9.44 -1.78
CA ASP A 58 -17.21 9.42 -0.92
C ASP A 58 -17.21 8.15 -0.05
N GLY A 59 -17.05 8.34 1.26
CA GLY A 59 -17.05 7.25 2.24
C GLY A 59 -15.72 6.52 2.43
N GLY A 60 -14.62 6.91 1.78
CA GLY A 60 -13.32 6.24 1.97
C GLY A 60 -12.14 6.90 1.25
N TYR A 61 -11.13 6.07 0.98
CA TYR A 61 -9.90 6.45 0.31
C TYR A 61 -9.50 5.39 -0.71
N GLU A 62 -9.03 5.87 -1.87
CA GLU A 62 -8.37 5.06 -2.89
C GLU A 62 -6.88 5.36 -2.90
N ALA A 63 -6.06 4.35 -3.18
CA ALA A 63 -4.62 4.55 -3.25
C ALA A 63 -3.91 3.64 -4.26
N VAL A 64 -2.66 4.00 -4.55
CA VAL A 64 -1.70 3.18 -5.29
C VAL A 64 -0.36 3.22 -4.60
N VAL A 65 0.35 2.09 -4.59
CA VAL A 65 1.72 2.00 -4.06
C VAL A 65 2.68 1.76 -5.21
N THR A 66 3.69 2.62 -5.33
CA THR A 66 4.73 2.52 -6.36
C THR A 66 6.13 2.48 -5.75
N ALA A 67 7.08 1.94 -6.50
CA ALA A 67 8.52 2.00 -6.20
C ALA A 67 9.18 3.08 -7.09
N PRO A 68 9.47 4.29 -6.58
CA PRO A 68 10.00 5.38 -7.39
C PRO A 68 11.35 5.06 -8.05
N GLU A 69 12.19 4.26 -7.39
CA GLU A 69 13.51 3.83 -7.87
C GLU A 69 13.43 2.92 -9.11
N ARG A 70 12.23 2.41 -9.44
CA ARG A 70 11.98 1.55 -10.60
C ARG A 70 10.89 2.13 -11.50
N ASP A 71 11.05 3.40 -11.86
CA ASP A 71 10.14 4.10 -12.77
C ASP A 71 8.67 4.02 -12.31
N ASN A 72 8.46 4.25 -11.01
CA ASN A 72 7.17 4.12 -10.35
C ASN A 72 6.46 2.78 -10.59
N ALA A 73 7.23 1.68 -10.69
CA ALA A 73 6.67 0.34 -10.80
C ALA A 73 5.62 0.10 -9.71
N VAL A 74 4.42 -0.35 -10.11
CA VAL A 74 3.30 -0.52 -9.22
C VAL A 74 3.49 -1.76 -8.35
N ALA A 75 3.48 -1.58 -7.03
CA ALA A 75 3.54 -2.65 -6.04
C ALA A 75 2.14 -3.11 -5.64
N LEU A 76 1.26 -2.16 -5.28
CA LEU A 76 -0.15 -2.41 -4.98
C LEU A 76 -1.03 -1.49 -5.85
N ALA A 77 -2.05 -2.08 -6.47
CA ALA A 77 -3.06 -1.38 -7.25
C ALA A 77 -4.45 -1.57 -6.61
N GLY A 78 -5.38 -0.67 -6.91
CA GLY A 78 -6.76 -0.74 -6.41
C GLY A 78 -6.80 -0.84 -4.89
N VAL A 79 -6.01 -0.01 -4.21
CA VAL A 79 -6.02 0.03 -2.76
C VAL A 79 -7.30 0.77 -2.34
N GLU A 80 -8.11 0.14 -1.51
CA GLU A 80 -9.34 0.70 -0.95
C GLU A 80 -9.21 0.70 0.57
N PHE A 81 -9.52 1.84 1.19
CA PHE A 81 -9.48 2.00 2.65
C PHE A 81 -10.73 2.73 3.11
N VAL A 82 -11.52 2.07 3.94
CA VAL A 82 -12.79 2.57 4.46
C VAL A 82 -12.66 2.74 5.97
N PRO A 83 -12.77 3.97 6.50
CA PRO A 83 -12.81 4.21 7.93
C PRO A 83 -14.18 3.80 8.54
N ALA A 84 -14.22 3.59 9.85
CA ALA A 84 -15.43 3.25 10.61
C ALA A 84 -16.43 4.41 10.72
#